data_AF-A0A6V7JIW7-F1
#
_entry.id   AF-A0A6V7JIW7-F1
#
_cell.length_a   1.000
_cell.length_b   1.000
_cell.length_c   1.000
_cell.angle_alpha   90.00
_cell.angle_beta   90.00
_cell.angle_gamma   90.00
#
_symmetry.space_group_name_H-M   'P 1'
#
loop_
_entity.id
_entity.type
_entity.pdbx_description
1 polymer ?
#
loop_
_entity_poly.entity_id
_entity_poly.type
_entity_poly.pdbx_seq_one_letter_code
_entity_poly.pdbx_strand_id
1 'polypeptide(L)'
;MGTTPSRYDDLSKNNCLERFCSNESIGPGDSFWSQFLSFNVRPPVTRNDQIELDSRLDGMCQKLLQNNLTTGNFGSLIQVTLIRSSELLASVTNQNIMSAWQTYNALFAVRCVLKYLVETVGEMEMIKHAEAQPSILKNEENSREMMRLESLFEALIEILIDVPICEFTYVVHLEAVNCLLVLLSVQLFSQTPAEYSTVYRIFMNHEASINAPVIICTLLNNFVRQDDPPSGLLAKGEAGGGSIVFSIA
;
A
#
# COMPACT_ATOMS: atom_id res chain seq x y z
N MET A 1 10.96 27.52 -6.85
CA MET A 1 10.21 26.75 -5.85
C MET A 1 9.57 25.57 -6.56
N GLY A 2 9.91 24.35 -6.13
CA GLY A 2 9.29 23.07 -6.47
C GLY A 2 9.03 22.77 -7.95
N THR A 3 10.02 22.23 -8.67
CA THR A 3 9.78 21.50 -9.92
C THR A 3 8.91 20.28 -9.60
N THR A 4 7.62 20.38 -9.86
CA THR A 4 6.68 19.26 -9.74
C THR A 4 6.93 18.31 -10.91
N PRO A 5 7.35 17.05 -10.70
CA PRO A 5 7.39 16.09 -11.79
C PRO A 5 5.95 15.75 -12.14
N SER A 6 5.51 16.22 -13.30
CA SER A 6 4.35 15.67 -13.97
C SER A 6 4.85 14.46 -14.76
N ARG A 7 4.33 13.28 -14.42
CA ARG A 7 4.75 11.93 -14.87
C ARG A 7 5.87 11.32 -14.05
N TYR A 8 5.84 9.99 -13.98
CA TYR A 8 6.75 9.10 -13.25
C TYR A 8 8.26 9.27 -13.64
N ASP A 9 8.60 10.26 -14.47
CA ASP A 9 9.92 10.65 -14.99
C ASP A 9 11.02 10.88 -13.96
N ASP A 10 10.68 11.18 -12.71
CA ASP A 10 11.66 11.43 -11.65
C ASP A 10 11.77 10.34 -10.57
N LEU A 11 11.08 9.20 -10.70
CA LEU A 11 11.16 8.13 -9.68
C LEU A 11 12.57 7.53 -9.55
N SER A 12 13.30 7.38 -10.67
CA SER A 12 14.66 6.83 -10.68
C SER A 12 15.73 7.76 -10.08
N LYS A 13 15.39 9.04 -9.86
CA LYS A 13 16.26 10.05 -9.23
C LYS A 13 15.77 10.46 -7.84
N ASN A 14 14.79 9.74 -7.30
CA ASN A 14 14.19 10.07 -6.03
C ASN A 14 15.09 9.60 -4.88
N ASN A 15 15.74 10.55 -4.21
CA ASN A 15 16.64 10.29 -3.08
C ASN A 15 15.96 9.50 -1.94
N CYS A 16 14.66 9.69 -1.72
CA CYS A 16 13.93 8.96 -0.69
C CYS A 16 13.76 7.48 -1.08
N LEU A 17 13.45 7.20 -2.35
CA LEU A 17 13.43 5.81 -2.85
C LEU A 17 14.83 5.20 -2.82
N GLU A 18 15.86 5.96 -3.18
CA GLU A 18 17.24 5.47 -3.12
C GLU A 18 17.65 5.06 -1.71
N ARG A 19 17.31 5.88 -0.72
CA ARG A 19 17.55 5.58 0.70
C ARG A 19 16.73 4.37 1.16
N PHE A 20 15.45 4.28 0.79
CA PHE A 20 14.58 3.14 1.12
C PHE A 20 15.16 1.81 0.63
N CYS A 21 15.72 1.77 -0.59
CA CYS A 21 16.32 0.57 -1.17
C CYS A 21 17.82 0.40 -0.83
N SER A 22 18.40 1.26 0.02
CA SER A 22 19.82 1.21 0.35
C SER A 22 20.17 0.10 1.34
N ASN A 23 21.43 0.07 1.79
CA ASN A 23 21.91 -0.84 2.83
C ASN A 23 21.67 -0.28 4.25
N GLU A 24 21.03 0.88 4.37
CA GLU A 24 20.65 1.49 5.64
C GLU A 24 19.33 0.91 6.14
N SER A 25 19.28 0.50 7.42
CA SER A 25 18.03 0.13 8.09
C SER A 25 17.27 1.37 8.53
N ILE A 26 15.99 1.46 8.15
CA ILE A 26 15.09 2.56 8.48
C ILE A 26 14.00 2.02 9.41
N GLY A 27 14.02 2.44 10.67
CA GLY A 27 13.04 2.01 11.67
C GLY A 27 11.67 2.70 11.49
N PRO A 28 10.56 2.11 12.00
CA PRO A 28 9.22 2.68 11.84
C PRO A 28 9.02 4.08 12.44
N GLY A 29 9.81 4.45 13.46
CA GLY A 29 9.77 5.76 14.11
C GLY A 29 10.62 6.86 13.45
N ASP A 30 11.32 6.56 12.34
CA ASP A 30 12.21 7.53 11.70
C ASP A 30 11.42 8.66 11.00
N SER A 31 11.89 9.90 11.15
CA SER A 31 11.39 11.08 10.43
C SER A 31 11.37 10.94 8.90
N PHE A 32 12.18 10.03 8.36
CA PHE A 32 12.22 9.62 6.95
C PHE A 32 10.82 9.38 6.40
N TRP A 33 9.94 8.68 7.14
CA TRP A 33 8.62 8.28 6.63
C TRP A 33 7.71 9.46 6.33
N SER A 34 7.83 10.56 7.08
CA SER A 34 7.08 11.79 6.80
C SER A 34 7.45 12.39 5.45
N GLN A 35 8.74 12.34 5.09
CA GLN A 35 9.21 12.79 3.78
C GLN A 35 8.87 11.77 2.69
N PHE A 36 9.14 10.50 2.94
CA PHE A 36 8.89 9.41 1.99
C PHE A 36 7.42 9.35 1.57
N LEU A 37 6.48 9.53 2.50
CA LEU A 37 5.03 9.48 2.24
C LEU A 37 4.43 10.82 1.82
N SER A 38 5.24 11.85 1.54
CA SER A 38 4.75 13.16 1.10
C SER A 38 4.67 13.30 -0.43
N PHE A 39 4.87 12.20 -1.19
CA PHE A 39 4.82 12.24 -2.64
C PHE A 39 3.41 12.49 -3.16
N ASN A 40 3.32 13.14 -4.32
CA ASN A 40 2.06 13.32 -5.03
C ASN A 40 2.11 12.55 -6.34
N VAL A 41 1.81 11.26 -6.27
CA VAL A 41 1.79 10.35 -7.41
C VAL A 41 0.35 10.00 -7.70
N ARG A 42 -0.06 10.24 -8.95
CA ARG A 42 -1.36 9.80 -9.42
C ARG A 42 -1.40 8.27 -9.44
N PRO A 43 -2.46 7.62 -8.92
CA PRO A 43 -2.63 6.19 -9.10
C PRO A 43 -2.65 5.85 -10.60
N PRO A 44 -2.04 4.73 -11.04
CA PRO A 44 -2.12 4.29 -12.42
C PRO A 44 -3.59 3.97 -12.75
N VAL A 45 -4.14 4.65 -13.76
CA VAL A 45 -5.56 4.52 -14.15
C VAL A 45 -5.71 3.57 -15.33
N THR A 46 -4.66 3.42 -16.14
CA THR A 46 -4.63 2.54 -17.29
C THR A 46 -3.58 1.46 -17.14
N ARG A 47 -3.74 0.37 -17.90
CA ARG A 47 -2.72 -0.67 -18.03
C ARG A 47 -1.36 -0.11 -18.45
N ASN A 48 -1.35 0.88 -19.35
CA ASN A 48 -0.11 1.51 -19.82
C ASN A 48 0.58 2.28 -18.69
N ASP A 49 -0.17 3.01 -17.86
CA ASP A 49 0.37 3.69 -16.68
C ASP A 49 1.00 2.70 -15.70
N GLN A 50 0.36 1.54 -15.50
CA GLN A 50 0.90 0.48 -14.64
C GLN A 50 2.19 -0.13 -15.22
N ILE A 51 2.24 -0.40 -16.52
CA ILE A 51 3.46 -0.91 -17.18
C ILE A 51 4.61 0.10 -17.06
N GLU A 52 4.30 1.39 -17.25
CA GLU A 52 5.28 2.46 -17.11
C GLU A 52 5.79 2.57 -15.67
N LEU A 53 4.91 2.50 -14.67
CA LEU A 53 5.27 2.48 -13.25
C LEU A 53 6.18 1.29 -12.93
N ASP A 54 5.79 0.08 -13.35
CA ASP A 54 6.56 -1.15 -13.12
C ASP A 54 7.97 -1.04 -13.72
N SER A 55 8.07 -0.57 -14.97
CA SER A 55 9.36 -0.38 -15.65
C SER A 55 10.28 0.61 -14.93
N ARG A 56 9.72 1.62 -14.26
CA ARG A 56 10.51 2.65 -13.56
C ARG A 56 10.91 2.22 -12.15
N LEU A 57 10.12 1.36 -11.51
CA LEU A 57 10.41 0.81 -10.19
C LEU A 57 11.33 -0.40 -10.24
N ASP A 58 11.42 -1.12 -11.36
CA ASP A 58 12.19 -2.37 -11.50
C ASP A 58 13.59 -2.29 -10.87
N GLY A 59 14.42 -1.31 -11.26
CA GLY A 59 15.78 -1.17 -10.71
C GLY A 59 15.81 -0.92 -9.20
N MET A 60 14.83 -0.18 -8.68
CA MET A 60 14.71 0.09 -7.24
C MET A 60 14.23 -1.14 -6.47
N CYS A 61 13.27 -1.88 -7.04
CA CYS A 61 12.77 -3.12 -6.48
C CYS A 61 13.82 -4.23 -6.49
N GLN A 62 14.66 -4.33 -7.52
CA GLN A 62 15.81 -5.23 -7.55
C GLN A 62 16.81 -4.90 -6.44
N LYS A 63 17.12 -3.61 -6.23
CA LYS A 63 18.01 -3.18 -5.16
C LYS A 63 17.42 -3.47 -3.78
N LEU A 64 16.11 -3.22 -3.60
CA LEU A 64 15.39 -3.57 -2.37
C LEU A 64 15.43 -5.09 -2.12
N LEU A 65 15.20 -5.90 -3.14
CA LEU A 65 15.22 -7.36 -3.04
C LEU A 65 16.56 -7.88 -2.50
N GLN A 66 17.68 -7.30 -2.94
CA GLN A 66 19.01 -7.68 -2.48
C GLN A 66 19.27 -7.30 -1.01
N ASN A 67 18.76 -6.15 -0.58
CA ASN A 67 19.13 -5.55 0.71
C ASN A 67 18.12 -5.83 1.84
N ASN A 68 16.84 -6.04 1.50
CA ASN A 68 15.74 -5.98 2.46
C ASN A 68 15.78 -7.10 3.51
N LEU A 69 16.33 -8.28 3.21
CA LEU A 69 16.49 -9.35 4.22
C LEU A 69 17.49 -8.97 5.33
N THR A 70 18.36 -7.99 5.07
CA THR A 70 19.28 -7.43 6.08
C THR A 70 18.71 -6.16 6.69
N THR A 71 18.16 -5.25 5.87
CA THR A 71 17.74 -3.92 6.35
C THR A 71 16.37 -3.92 7.03
N GLY A 72 15.44 -4.77 6.60
CA GLY A 72 14.06 -4.82 7.11
C GLY A 72 13.20 -3.62 6.72
N ASN A 73 13.59 -2.85 5.70
CA ASN A 73 12.93 -1.59 5.32
C ASN A 73 11.50 -1.80 4.82
N PHE A 74 11.23 -2.86 4.05
CA PHE A 74 9.88 -3.18 3.61
C PHE A 74 8.97 -3.54 4.78
N GLY A 75 9.48 -4.33 5.71
CA GLY A 75 8.73 -4.65 6.92
C GLY A 75 8.48 -3.42 7.79
N SER A 76 9.38 -2.44 7.82
CA SER A 76 9.18 -1.17 8.51
C SER A 76 8.15 -0.29 7.79
N LEU A 77 8.10 -0.32 6.46
CA LEU A 77 7.04 0.31 5.67
C LEU A 77 5.66 -0.31 5.97
N ILE A 78 5.56 -1.63 6.14
CA ILE A 78 4.32 -2.28 6.58
C ILE A 78 3.92 -1.75 7.96
N GLN A 79 4.85 -1.71 8.93
CA GLN A 79 4.56 -1.18 10.26
C GLN A 79 4.08 0.27 10.24
N VAL A 80 4.72 1.12 9.43
CA VAL A 80 4.30 2.51 9.24
C VAL A 80 2.92 2.58 8.61
N THR A 81 2.62 1.70 7.65
CA THR A 81 1.29 1.60 7.04
C THR A 81 0.24 1.28 8.10
N LEU A 82 0.50 0.31 9.00
CA LEU A 82 -0.40 -0.01 10.11
C LEU A 82 -0.64 1.19 11.02
N ILE A 83 0.41 1.92 11.40
CA ILE A 83 0.30 3.14 12.22
C ILE A 83 -0.59 4.17 11.53
N ARG A 84 -0.39 4.43 10.22
CA ARG A 84 -1.20 5.39 9.45
C ARG A 84 -2.66 4.94 9.29
N SER A 85 -2.89 3.63 9.12
CA SER A 85 -4.24 3.06 9.09
C SER A 85 -4.97 3.27 10.41
N SER A 86 -4.32 2.99 11.55
CA SER A 86 -4.90 3.21 12.88
C SER A 86 -5.17 4.69 13.16
N GLU A 87 -4.26 5.60 12.75
CA GLU A 87 -4.47 7.05 12.86
C GLU A 87 -5.66 7.52 12.00
N LEU A 88 -5.82 6.97 10.80
CA LEU A 88 -6.96 7.27 9.93
C LEU A 88 -8.28 6.83 10.57
N LEU A 89 -8.33 5.60 11.10
CA LEU A 89 -9.49 5.05 11.80
C LEU A 89 -9.84 5.86 13.07
N ALA A 90 -8.83 6.33 13.80
CA ALA A 90 -9.04 7.19 14.98
C ALA A 90 -9.51 8.61 14.61
N SER A 91 -9.27 9.06 13.37
CA SER A 91 -9.57 10.43 12.91
C SER A 91 -10.79 10.54 12.00
N VAL A 92 -11.62 9.49 11.92
CA VAL A 92 -12.85 9.41 11.11
C VAL A 92 -13.78 10.62 11.30
N THR A 93 -13.79 11.22 12.49
CA THR A 93 -14.62 12.39 12.83
C THR A 93 -14.07 13.73 12.31
N ASN A 94 -12.77 13.83 12.04
CA ASN A 94 -12.08 15.11 11.82
C ASN A 94 -11.72 15.40 10.34
N GLN A 95 -12.16 14.56 9.40
CA GLN A 95 -11.89 14.72 7.96
C GLN A 95 -10.43 15.09 7.65
N ASN A 96 -9.48 14.36 8.26
CA ASN A 96 -8.07 14.66 8.13
C ASN A 96 -7.52 14.19 6.77
N ILE A 97 -7.62 15.07 5.77
CA ILE A 97 -7.12 14.83 4.40
C ILE A 97 -5.65 14.39 4.41
N MET A 98 -4.83 14.94 5.31
CA MET A 98 -3.40 14.58 5.39
C MET A 98 -3.20 13.15 5.87
N SER A 99 -4.00 12.68 6.84
CA SER A 99 -3.96 11.28 7.29
C SER A 99 -4.38 10.34 6.16
N ALA A 100 -5.50 10.62 5.48
CA ALA A 100 -5.95 9.81 4.35
C ALA A 100 -4.90 9.75 3.23
N TRP A 101 -4.28 10.89 2.90
CA TRP A 101 -3.25 10.97 1.88
C TRP A 101 -1.99 10.17 2.23
N GLN A 102 -1.49 10.28 3.48
CA GLN A 102 -0.33 9.50 3.92
C GLN A 102 -0.64 8.00 3.99
N THR A 103 -1.84 7.61 4.42
CA THR A 103 -2.28 6.21 4.41
C THR A 103 -2.35 5.66 2.99
N TYR A 104 -2.93 6.41 2.04
CA TYR A 104 -2.92 6.04 0.62
C TYR A 104 -1.49 5.85 0.10
N ASN A 105 -0.59 6.81 0.34
CA ASN A 105 0.79 6.73 -0.14
C ASN A 105 1.55 5.53 0.45
N ALA A 106 1.29 5.20 1.72
CA ALA A 106 1.89 4.04 2.39
C ALA A 106 1.39 2.73 1.78
N LEU A 107 0.07 2.58 1.62
CA LEU A 107 -0.55 1.44 0.95
C LEU A 107 -0.05 1.28 -0.48
N PHE A 108 0.08 2.38 -1.22
CA PHE A 108 0.59 2.37 -2.58
C PHE A 108 2.02 1.86 -2.67
N ALA A 109 2.91 2.34 -1.80
CA ALA A 109 4.28 1.85 -1.74
C ALA A 109 4.32 0.36 -1.36
N VAL A 110 3.51 -0.07 -0.38
CA VAL A 110 3.38 -1.48 0.01
C VAL A 110 2.91 -2.33 -1.17
N ARG A 111 1.87 -1.92 -1.89
CA ARG A 111 1.35 -2.64 -3.06
C ARG A 111 2.42 -2.82 -4.12
N CYS A 112 3.15 -1.76 -4.44
CA CYS A 112 4.20 -1.81 -5.47
C CYS A 112 5.27 -2.87 -5.11
N VAL A 113 5.71 -2.89 -3.85
CA VAL A 113 6.69 -3.87 -3.37
C VAL A 113 6.11 -5.29 -3.34
N LEU A 114 4.90 -5.48 -2.81
CA LEU A 114 4.24 -6.78 -2.76
C LEU A 114 4.04 -7.37 -4.16
N LYS A 115 3.55 -6.56 -5.11
CA LYS A 115 3.33 -6.97 -6.50
C LYS A 115 4.64 -7.47 -7.10
N TYR A 116 5.70 -6.69 -6.97
CA TYR A 116 7.02 -7.08 -7.46
C TYR A 116 7.50 -8.40 -6.83
N LEU A 117 7.40 -8.55 -5.52
CA LEU A 117 7.86 -9.77 -4.82
C LEU A 117 7.04 -11.01 -5.24
N VAL A 118 5.71 -10.89 -5.32
CA VAL A 118 4.83 -11.98 -5.77
C VAL A 118 5.18 -12.41 -7.20
N GLU A 119 5.42 -11.45 -8.09
CA GLU A 119 5.74 -11.70 -9.50
C GLU A 119 7.15 -12.27 -9.70
N THR A 120 8.11 -11.98 -8.82
CA THR A 120 9.53 -12.30 -9.03
C THR A 120 10.06 -13.46 -8.20
N VAL A 121 9.68 -13.55 -6.92
CA VAL A 121 10.23 -14.53 -5.96
C VAL A 121 9.18 -15.46 -5.36
N GLY A 122 7.89 -15.15 -5.54
CA GLY A 122 6.78 -15.96 -5.06
C GLY A 122 6.51 -15.83 -3.56
N GLU A 123 5.51 -16.59 -3.09
CA GLU A 123 4.91 -16.43 -1.76
C GLU A 123 5.90 -16.54 -0.60
N MET A 124 6.67 -17.62 -0.55
CA MET A 124 7.53 -17.92 0.61
C MET A 124 8.61 -16.85 0.80
N GLU A 125 9.24 -16.39 -0.28
CA GLU A 125 10.25 -15.33 -0.20
C GLU A 125 9.61 -13.96 0.05
N MET A 126 8.45 -13.68 -0.55
CA MET A 126 7.69 -12.46 -0.26
C MET A 126 7.41 -12.33 1.24
N ILE A 127 6.98 -13.41 1.89
CA ILE A 127 6.74 -13.43 3.34
C ILE A 127 8.03 -13.15 4.12
N LYS A 128 9.16 -13.76 3.75
CA LYS A 128 10.45 -13.47 4.40
C LYS A 128 10.83 -12.00 4.29
N HIS A 129 10.54 -11.36 3.16
CA HIS A 129 10.80 -9.94 2.98
C HIS A 129 9.84 -9.04 3.78
N ALA A 130 8.56 -9.40 3.85
CA ALA A 130 7.57 -8.71 4.68
C ALA A 130 7.93 -8.80 6.17
N GLU A 131 8.41 -9.98 6.58
CA GLU A 131 8.78 -10.27 7.96
C GLU A 131 10.25 -10.01 8.30
N ALA A 132 11.05 -9.48 7.37
CA ALA A 132 12.43 -9.11 7.62
C ALA A 132 12.53 -7.96 8.65
N GLN A 133 13.42 -8.13 9.62
CA GLN A 133 13.77 -7.10 10.61
C GLN A 133 15.29 -6.82 10.53
N PRO A 134 15.74 -5.61 10.90
CA PRO A 134 17.16 -5.29 11.01
C PRO A 134 17.89 -6.36 11.83
N SER A 135 19.04 -6.83 11.35
CA SER A 135 19.83 -7.87 12.02
C SER A 135 20.20 -7.54 13.48
N ILE A 136 20.21 -6.26 13.84
CA ILE A 136 20.52 -5.74 15.19
C ILE A 136 19.40 -6.07 16.19
N LEU A 137 18.16 -6.28 15.72
CA LEU A 137 16.97 -6.48 16.55
C LEU A 137 16.57 -7.96 16.72
N LYS A 138 17.29 -8.91 16.11
CA LYS A 138 16.96 -10.35 16.13
C LYS A 138 17.11 -11.06 17.49
N ASN A 139 17.48 -10.34 18.56
CA ASN A 139 17.87 -10.96 19.84
C ASN A 139 16.76 -11.07 20.90
N GLU A 140 15.51 -10.74 20.58
CA GLU A 140 14.39 -10.86 21.52
C GLU A 140 13.29 -11.79 20.99
N GLU A 141 13.60 -13.08 20.80
CA GLU A 141 12.60 -14.10 20.54
C GLU A 141 12.06 -14.68 21.85
N ASN A 142 10.80 -14.35 22.22
CA ASN A 142 9.92 -15.26 22.99
C ASN A 142 8.44 -14.84 23.14
N SER A 143 7.92 -13.96 22.30
CA SER A 143 6.46 -13.79 22.11
C SER A 143 6.04 -14.30 20.74
N ARG A 144 4.91 -15.01 20.66
CA ARG A 144 4.22 -15.23 19.39
C ARG A 144 3.72 -13.87 18.89
N GLU A 145 4.59 -13.11 18.25
CA GLU A 145 4.19 -11.88 17.57
C GLU A 145 3.34 -12.25 16.36
N MET A 146 2.21 -11.57 16.21
CA MET A 146 1.37 -11.68 15.03
C MET A 146 2.20 -11.32 13.79
N MET A 147 2.02 -12.05 12.69
CA MET A 147 2.75 -11.74 11.46
C MET A 147 2.35 -10.35 10.98
N ARG A 148 3.31 -9.51 10.58
CA ARG A 148 2.99 -8.17 10.07
C ARG A 148 2.12 -8.23 8.83
N LEU A 149 2.28 -9.28 8.03
CA LEU A 149 1.43 -9.53 6.89
C LEU A 149 -0.03 -9.81 7.31
N GLU A 150 -0.25 -10.52 8.42
CA GLU A 150 -1.58 -10.76 8.99
C GLU A 150 -2.19 -9.46 9.51
N SER A 151 -1.43 -8.65 10.26
CA SER A 151 -1.88 -7.32 10.68
C SER A 151 -2.20 -6.40 9.49
N LEU A 152 -1.44 -6.50 8.40
CA LEU A 152 -1.72 -5.74 7.18
C LEU A 152 -3.05 -6.18 6.55
N PHE A 153 -3.33 -7.48 6.49
CA PHE A 153 -4.62 -7.98 6.03
C PHE A 153 -5.76 -7.43 6.86
N GLU A 154 -5.66 -7.49 8.19
CA GLU A 154 -6.68 -6.95 9.09
C GLU A 154 -6.90 -5.46 8.86
N ALA A 155 -5.83 -4.67 8.82
CA ALA A 155 -5.92 -3.23 8.57
C ALA A 155 -6.55 -2.89 7.21
N LEU A 156 -6.28 -3.69 6.16
CA LEU A 156 -6.91 -3.52 4.85
C LEU A 156 -8.43 -3.78 4.93
N ILE A 157 -8.85 -4.80 5.67
CA ILE A 157 -10.27 -5.10 5.87
C ILE A 157 -10.94 -4.00 6.70
N GLU A 158 -10.33 -3.58 7.81
CA GLU A 158 -10.80 -2.49 8.68
C GLU A 158 -11.00 -1.19 7.90
N ILE A 159 -10.04 -0.82 7.03
CA ILE A 159 -10.19 0.34 6.14
C ILE A 159 -11.45 0.21 5.29
N LEU A 160 -11.72 -0.96 4.71
CA LEU A 160 -12.88 -1.15 3.84
C LEU A 160 -14.22 -1.10 4.57
N ILE A 161 -14.26 -1.49 5.85
CA ILE A 161 -15.50 -1.55 6.63
C ILE A 161 -15.77 -0.28 7.44
N ASP A 162 -14.73 0.33 8.03
CA ASP A 162 -14.87 1.35 9.08
C ASP A 162 -14.52 2.77 8.61
N VAL A 163 -13.71 2.91 7.55
CA VAL A 163 -13.43 4.24 6.98
C VAL A 163 -14.63 4.68 6.14
N PRO A 164 -15.19 5.89 6.37
CA PRO A 164 -16.29 6.38 5.54
C PRO A 164 -15.79 6.72 4.14
N ILE A 165 -16.56 6.31 3.13
CA ILE A 165 -16.27 6.62 1.73
C ILE A 165 -16.64 8.09 1.45
N CYS A 166 -15.64 8.91 1.14
CA CYS A 166 -15.78 10.30 0.72
C CYS A 166 -14.64 10.68 -0.24
N GLU A 167 -14.60 11.93 -0.70
CA GLU A 167 -13.68 12.40 -1.75
C GLU A 167 -12.20 12.05 -1.50
N PHE A 168 -11.71 12.26 -0.27
CA PHE A 168 -10.30 12.05 0.07
C PHE A 168 -9.98 10.64 0.58
N THR A 169 -10.96 9.86 1.04
CA THR A 169 -10.77 8.46 1.45
C THR A 169 -10.99 7.47 0.31
N TYR A 170 -11.67 7.88 -0.77
CA TYR A 170 -11.95 7.02 -1.91
C TYR A 170 -10.70 6.32 -2.46
N VAL A 171 -9.60 7.07 -2.60
CA VAL A 171 -8.32 6.51 -3.07
C VAL A 171 -7.69 5.54 -2.07
N VAL A 172 -7.93 5.73 -0.76
CA VAL A 172 -7.49 4.81 0.28
C VAL A 172 -8.23 3.47 0.14
N HIS A 173 -9.56 3.52 -0.05
CA HIS A 173 -10.35 2.30 -0.31
C HIS A 173 -9.92 1.59 -1.58
N LEU A 174 -9.73 2.33 -2.68
CA LEU A 174 -9.28 1.76 -3.95
C LEU A 174 -7.93 1.07 -3.78
N GLU A 175 -6.99 1.71 -3.08
CA GLU A 175 -5.67 1.15 -2.85
C GLU A 175 -5.71 -0.05 -1.90
N ALA A 176 -6.58 -0.04 -0.89
CA ALA A 176 -6.78 -1.18 -0.01
C ALA A 176 -7.30 -2.41 -0.78
N VAL A 177 -8.26 -2.22 -1.69
CA VAL A 177 -8.72 -3.27 -2.60
C VAL A 177 -7.58 -3.75 -3.49
N ASN A 178 -6.79 -2.85 -4.07
CA ASN A 178 -5.67 -3.23 -4.93
C ASN A 178 -4.59 -4.01 -4.17
N CYS A 179 -4.30 -3.67 -2.91
CA CYS A 179 -3.42 -4.43 -2.04
C CYS A 179 -3.94 -5.86 -1.80
N LEU A 180 -5.22 -6.01 -1.45
CA LEU A 180 -5.85 -7.32 -1.26
C LEU A 180 -5.80 -8.15 -2.55
N LEU A 181 -6.08 -7.53 -3.70
CA LEU A 181 -6.00 -8.21 -5.00
C LEU A 181 -4.57 -8.71 -5.28
N VAL A 182 -3.55 -7.89 -5.02
CA VAL A 182 -2.15 -8.32 -5.18
C VAL A 182 -1.80 -9.48 -4.25
N LEU A 183 -2.17 -9.41 -2.98
CA LEU A 183 -1.90 -10.50 -2.04
C LEU A 183 -2.62 -11.80 -2.45
N LEU A 184 -3.91 -11.73 -2.76
CA LEU A 184 -4.70 -12.89 -3.18
C LEU A 184 -4.27 -13.40 -4.57
N SER A 185 -3.64 -12.58 -5.40
CA SER A 185 -3.11 -13.02 -6.71
C SER A 185 -1.93 -13.98 -6.61
N VAL A 186 -1.41 -14.26 -5.41
CA VAL A 186 -0.28 -15.18 -5.21
C VAL A 186 -0.50 -16.57 -5.84
N GLN A 187 -1.76 -17.01 -5.94
CA GLN A 187 -2.13 -18.27 -6.58
C GLN A 187 -1.92 -18.26 -8.11
N LEU A 188 -1.84 -17.10 -8.75
CA LEU A 188 -1.49 -17.00 -10.17
C LEU A 188 0.00 -17.33 -10.41
N PHE A 189 0.83 -17.21 -9.37
CA PHE A 189 2.28 -17.40 -9.41
C PHE A 189 2.74 -18.65 -8.65
N SER A 190 1.81 -19.39 -8.05
CA SER A 190 2.08 -20.55 -7.21
C SER A 190 1.41 -21.80 -7.78
N GLN A 191 2.11 -22.93 -7.68
CA GLN A 191 1.52 -24.25 -7.94
C GLN A 191 1.01 -24.89 -6.63
N THR A 192 1.24 -24.23 -5.50
CA THR A 192 0.83 -24.69 -4.18
C THR A 192 -0.68 -24.52 -4.04
N PRO A 193 -1.44 -25.59 -3.72
CA PRO A 193 -2.87 -25.48 -3.48
C PRO A 193 -3.19 -24.41 -2.41
N ALA A 194 -4.30 -23.70 -2.58
CA ALA A 194 -4.67 -22.57 -1.71
C ALA A 194 -4.72 -22.93 -0.21
N GLU A 195 -5.07 -24.17 0.14
CA GLU A 195 -5.09 -24.65 1.54
C GLU A 195 -3.70 -24.68 2.21
N TYR A 196 -2.61 -24.66 1.43
CA TYR A 196 -1.24 -24.62 1.92
C TYR A 196 -0.59 -23.25 1.75
N SER A 197 -1.25 -22.31 1.06
CA SER A 197 -0.79 -20.92 0.95
C SER A 197 -0.97 -20.21 2.29
N THR A 198 0.12 -19.67 2.83
CA THR A 198 0.10 -18.88 4.06
C THR A 198 -0.77 -17.64 3.90
N VAL A 199 -0.71 -16.97 2.74
CA VAL A 199 -1.55 -15.80 2.44
C VAL A 199 -3.03 -16.16 2.50
N TYR A 200 -3.44 -17.28 1.89
CA TYR A 200 -4.82 -17.74 1.95
C TYR A 200 -5.22 -18.23 3.34
N ARG A 201 -4.31 -18.84 4.10
CA ARG A 201 -4.56 -19.22 5.50
C ARG A 201 -4.79 -18.03 6.40
N ILE A 202 -4.01 -16.95 6.22
CA ILE A 202 -4.23 -15.67 6.92
C ILE A 202 -5.62 -15.14 6.58
N PHE A 203 -5.94 -15.05 5.28
CA PHE A 203 -7.23 -14.51 4.83
C PHE A 203 -8.43 -15.36 5.29
N MET A 204 -8.27 -16.69 5.33
CA MET A 204 -9.32 -17.63 5.74
C MET A 204 -9.24 -17.96 7.25
N ASN A 205 -8.40 -17.26 8.03
CA ASN A 205 -8.28 -17.49 9.46
C ASN A 205 -9.62 -17.19 10.17
N HIS A 206 -9.88 -17.87 11.27
CA HIS A 206 -11.11 -17.75 12.03
C HIS A 206 -11.35 -16.31 12.52
N GLU A 207 -10.30 -15.56 12.86
CA GLU A 207 -10.42 -14.17 13.30
C GLU A 207 -10.87 -13.24 12.16
N ALA A 208 -10.34 -13.45 10.94
CA ALA A 208 -10.80 -12.74 9.74
C ALA A 208 -12.26 -13.06 9.36
N SER A 209 -12.78 -14.24 9.77
CA SER A 209 -14.16 -14.64 9.47
C SER A 209 -15.22 -13.77 10.15
N ILE A 210 -14.88 -13.09 11.25
CA ILE A 210 -15.79 -12.19 11.98
C ILE A 210 -16.22 -11.02 11.09
N ASN A 211 -15.29 -10.49 10.30
CA ASN A 211 -15.53 -9.35 9.42
C ASN A 211 -16.10 -9.77 8.05
N ALA A 212 -16.11 -11.07 7.72
CA ALA A 212 -16.55 -11.56 6.41
C ALA A 212 -17.99 -11.15 6.02
N PRO A 213 -19.01 -11.25 6.90
CA PRO A 213 -20.35 -10.79 6.57
C PRO A 213 -20.41 -9.27 6.33
N VAL A 214 -19.65 -8.50 7.12
CA VAL A 214 -19.63 -7.03 7.06
C VAL A 214 -18.96 -6.58 5.76
N ILE A 215 -17.78 -7.09 5.43
CA ILE A 215 -17.10 -6.73 4.18
C ILE A 215 -17.92 -7.11 2.95
N ILE A 216 -18.56 -8.29 2.93
CA ILE A 216 -19.43 -8.70 1.82
C ILE A 216 -20.60 -7.73 1.68
N CYS A 217 -21.26 -7.40 2.80
CA CYS A 217 -22.37 -6.44 2.81
C CYS A 217 -21.93 -5.06 2.32
N THR A 218 -20.80 -4.54 2.81
CA THR A 218 -20.24 -3.24 2.41
C THR A 218 -19.92 -3.21 0.91
N LEU A 219 -19.20 -4.21 0.40
CA LEU A 219 -18.84 -4.28 -1.02
C LEU A 219 -20.06 -4.43 -1.92
N LEU A 220 -21.03 -5.27 -1.55
CA LEU A 220 -22.27 -5.44 -2.31
C LEU A 220 -23.11 -4.17 -2.32
N ASN A 221 -23.22 -3.47 -1.19
CA ASN A 221 -23.94 -2.20 -1.12
C ASN A 221 -23.27 -1.15 -2.01
N ASN A 222 -21.93 -1.06 -2.01
CA ASN A 222 -21.20 -0.17 -2.90
C ASN A 222 -21.43 -0.52 -4.38
N PHE A 223 -21.40 -1.82 -4.71
CA PHE A 223 -21.69 -2.29 -6.06
C PHE A 223 -23.12 -1.98 -6.52
N VAL A 224 -24.11 -2.10 -5.63
CA VAL A 224 -25.51 -1.80 -5.93
C VAL A 224 -25.75 -0.30 -6.11
N ARG A 225 -25.11 0.54 -5.28
CA ARG A 225 -25.27 2.00 -5.33
C ARG A 225 -24.68 2.60 -6.60
N GLN A 226 -23.56 2.07 -7.09
CA GLN A 226 -22.87 2.59 -8.28
C GLN A 226 -22.62 4.10 -8.24
N ASP A 227 -22.31 4.63 -7.05
CA ASP A 227 -22.02 6.05 -6.89
C ASP A 227 -20.82 6.44 -7.78
N ASP A 228 -20.92 7.60 -8.44
CA ASP A 228 -19.84 8.09 -9.29
C ASP A 228 -18.56 8.32 -8.48
N PRO A 229 -17.37 8.02 -9.04
CA PRO A 229 -16.10 8.31 -8.39
C PRO A 229 -15.95 9.83 -8.20
N PRO A 230 -15.23 10.29 -7.16
CA PRO A 230 -15.00 11.71 -6.94
C PRO A 230 -14.43 12.43 -8.17
N SER A 231 -14.96 13.63 -8.42
CA SER A 231 -14.59 14.44 -9.59
C SER A 231 -13.09 14.75 -9.58
N GLY A 232 -12.41 14.57 -10.72
CA GLY A 232 -10.98 14.85 -10.86
C GLY A 232 -10.04 13.66 -10.64
N LEU A 233 -10.50 12.56 -10.02
CA LEU A 233 -9.65 11.39 -9.78
C LEU A 233 -9.30 10.64 -11.09
N LEU A 234 -10.28 10.49 -11.97
CA LEU A 234 -10.17 9.76 -13.24
C LEU A 234 -10.09 10.68 -14.47
N ALA A 235 -10.11 12.01 -14.29
CA ALA A 235 -10.00 12.95 -15.39
C ALA A 235 -8.63 12.78 -16.06
N LYS A 236 -8.60 12.12 -17.22
CA LYS A 236 -7.44 12.13 -18.10
C LYS A 236 -7.14 13.59 -18.41
N GLY A 237 -5.85 13.93 -18.48
CA GLY A 237 -5.44 15.18 -19.09
C GLY A 237 -5.84 15.17 -20.57
N GLU A 238 -7.08 15.54 -20.86
CA GLU A 238 -7.47 16.09 -22.15
C GLU A 238 -7.35 17.59 -22.02
N ALA A 239 -6.27 18.14 -22.57
CA ALA A 239 -6.26 19.54 -22.92
C ALA A 239 -7.42 19.77 -23.90
N GLY A 240 -8.48 20.39 -23.38
CA GLY A 240 -9.70 20.66 -24.12
C GLY A 240 -10.69 21.53 -23.37
N GLY A 241 -10.22 22.58 -22.68
CA GLY A 241 -11.08 23.64 -22.12
C GLY A 241 -10.83 23.89 -20.64
N GLY A 242 -10.10 24.97 -20.34
CA GLY A 242 -9.68 25.30 -18.98
C GLY A 242 -10.84 25.63 -18.04
N SER A 243 -10.68 25.24 -16.77
CA SER A 243 -10.96 26.08 -15.62
C SER A 243 -10.39 25.41 -14.37
N ILE A 244 -9.21 25.86 -13.94
CA ILE A 244 -8.80 25.73 -12.53
C ILE A 244 -9.49 26.90 -11.84
N VAL A 245 -10.57 26.64 -11.12
CA VAL A 245 -11.14 27.60 -10.17
C VAL A 245 -11.00 27.01 -8.78
N PHE A 246 -9.92 27.36 -8.11
CA PHE A 246 -9.96 27.57 -6.66
C PHE A 246 -10.67 28.90 -6.43
N SER A 247 -11.99 28.90 -6.30
CA SER A 247 -12.70 30.03 -5.69
C SER A 247 -12.75 29.79 -4.19
N ILE A 248 -11.66 30.16 -3.53
CA ILE A 248 -11.72 30.73 -2.18
C ILE A 248 -12.09 32.21 -2.36
N ALA A 249 -13.30 32.55 -1.97
CA ALA A 249 -13.70 33.90 -1.59
C ALA A 249 -14.04 33.88 -0.09
#